data_AF-A0A9P9PVZ2-F1
#
_entry.id   AF-A0A9P9PVZ2-F1
#
_cell.length_a   1.000
_cell.length_b   1.000
_cell.length_c   1.000
_cell.angle_alpha   90.00
_cell.angle_beta   90.00
_cell.angle_gamma   90.00
#
_symmetry.space_group_name_H-M   'P 1'
#
loop_
_entity.id
_entity.type
_entity.pdbx_description
1 polymer ?
#
loop_
_entity_poly.entity_id
_entity_poly.type
_entity_poly.pdbx_seq_one_letter_code
_entity_poly.pdbx_strand_id
1 'polypeptide(L)' 'MDVLLYHYEQEKERYSTPGQEDPQMLHAINMGWYVLSKYYGLTDEAPVYAAALLLDPSKRSAYIKKNWTRMRACSR' A
#
# COMPACT_ATOMS: atom_id res chain seq x y z
N MET A 1 -1.01 1.11 -4.25
CA MET A 1 -0.17 -0.10 -4.44
C MET A 1 -0.36 -1.09 -3.29
N ASP A 2 -0.57 -0.62 -2.06
CA ASP A 2 -0.67 -1.47 -0.85
C ASP A 2 -1.79 -2.52 -0.87
N VAL A 3 -2.89 -2.25 -1.58
CA VAL A 3 -3.98 -3.22 -1.78
C VAL A 3 -3.50 -4.47 -2.53
N LEU A 4 -2.59 -4.31 -3.49
CA LEU A 4 -2.03 -5.44 -4.22
C LEU A 4 -1.13 -6.26 -3.30
N LEU A 5 -0.29 -5.59 -2.51
CA LEU A 5 0.63 -6.23 -1.57
C LEU A 5 -0.12 -7.03 -0.51
N TYR A 6 -1.18 -6.45 0.06
CA TYR A 6 -2.09 -7.13 0.99
C TYR A 6 -2.71 -8.38 0.36
N HIS A 7 -3.18 -8.30 -0.89
CA HIS A 7 -3.77 -9.44 -1.58
C HIS A 7 -2.73 -10.55 -1.83
N TYR A 8 -1.49 -10.20 -2.19
CA TYR A 8 -0.43 -11.20 -2.38
C TYR A 8 -0.03 -11.90 -1.07
N GLU A 9 -0.02 -11.19 0.06
CA GLU A 9 0.24 -11.80 1.38
C GLU A 9 -0.86 -12.80 1.75
N GLN A 10 -2.13 -12.43 1.56
CA GLN A 10 -3.26 -13.32 1.83
C GLN A 10 -3.22 -14.60 0.99
N GLU A 11 -2.94 -14.47 -0.30
CA GLU A 11 -2.86 -15.63 -1.19
C GLU A 11 -1.64 -16.50 -0.88
N LYS A 12 -0.51 -15.90 -0.52
CA LYS A 12 0.67 -16.66 -0.07
C LYS A 12 0.38 -17.51 1.17
N GLU A 13 -0.33 -16.94 2.16
CA GLU A 13 -0.74 -17.67 3.36
C GLU A 13 -1.67 -18.84 3.03
N ARG A 14 -2.64 -18.62 2.14
CA ARG A 14 -3.59 -19.66 1.69
C ARG A 14 -2.88 -20.85 1.04
N TYR A 15 -1.98 -20.59 0.10
CA TYR A 15 -1.29 -21.65 -0.65
C TYR A 15 -0.06 -22.23 0.07
N SER A 16 0.36 -21.67 1.20
CA SER A 16 1.40 -22.25 2.07
C SER A 16 0.83 -23.18 3.15
N THR A 17 -0.49 -23.37 3.21
CA THR A 17 -1.09 -24.30 4.18
C THR A 17 -0.93 -25.75 3.72
N PRO A 18 -0.48 -26.66 4.61
CA PRO A 18 -0.29 -28.06 4.27
C PRO A 18 -1.65 -28.70 3.96
N GLY A 19 -1.86 -29.06 2.68
CA GLY A 19 -3.12 -29.61 2.16
C GLY A 19 -3.64 -28.93 0.88
N GLN A 20 -3.20 -27.70 0.57
CA GLN A 20 -3.52 -26.96 -0.66
C GLN A 20 -2.28 -26.37 -1.34
N GLU A 21 -1.10 -26.95 -1.10
CA GLU A 21 0.14 -26.49 -1.72
C GLU A 21 0.11 -26.76 -3.22
N ASP A 22 -0.09 -25.69 -3.99
CA ASP A 22 0.17 -25.67 -5.43
C ASP A 22 1.51 -24.98 -5.69
N PRO A 23 2.57 -25.72 -6.02
CA PRO A 23 3.89 -25.15 -6.27
C PRO A 23 3.91 -24.19 -7.48
N GLN A 24 2.98 -24.33 -8.45
CA GLN A 24 2.89 -23.39 -9.57
C GLN A 24 2.36 -22.03 -9.11
N MET A 25 1.32 -22.05 -8.26
CA MET A 25 0.73 -20.83 -7.70
C MET A 25 1.73 -20.11 -6.80
N LEU A 26 2.45 -20.84 -5.94
CA LEU A 26 3.52 -20.27 -5.11
C LEU A 26 4.64 -19.66 -5.95
N HIS A 27 5.03 -20.30 -7.06
CA HIS A 27 6.01 -19.73 -7.97
C HIS A 27 5.51 -18.44 -8.64
N ALA A 28 4.26 -18.41 -9.10
CA ALA A 28 3.65 -17.21 -9.68
C ALA A 28 3.56 -16.05 -8.67
N ILE A 29 3.19 -16.34 -7.41
CA ILE A 29 3.16 -15.36 -6.31
C ILE A 29 4.57 -14.80 -6.05
N ASN A 30 5.59 -15.66 -6.00
CA ASN A 30 6.98 -15.22 -5.80
C ASN A 30 7.49 -14.34 -6.96
N MET A 31 7.12 -14.67 -8.21
CA MET A 31 7.45 -13.82 -9.37
C MET A 31 6.71 -12.48 -9.34
N GLY A 32 5.44 -12.47 -8.94
CA GLY A 32 4.68 -11.24 -8.70
C GLY A 32 5.33 -10.35 -7.64
N TRP A 33 5.80 -10.95 -6.55
CA TRP A 33 6.52 -10.25 -5.48
C TRP A 33 7.84 -9.62 -5.95
N TYR A 34 8.59 -10.31 -6.81
CA TYR A 34 9.82 -9.78 -7.39
C TYR A 34 9.58 -8.55 -8.28
N VAL A 35 8.50 -8.58 -9.07
CA VAL A 35 8.11 -7.42 -9.90
C VAL A 35 7.66 -6.26 -9.00
N LEU A 36 6.87 -6.54 -7.97
CA LEU A 36 6.44 -5.54 -7.00
C LEU A 36 7.64 -4.89 -6.30
N SER A 37 8.60 -5.66 -5.79
CA SER A 37 9.78 -5.11 -5.11
C SER A 37 10.59 -4.16 -5.99
N LYS A 38 10.69 -4.46 -7.30
CA LYS A 38 11.33 -3.57 -8.28
C LYS A 38 10.61 -2.22 -8.40
N TYR A 39 9.29 -2.22 -8.54
CA TYR A 39 8.53 -0.97 -8.65
C TYR A 39 8.46 -0.21 -7.33
N TYR A 40 8.40 -0.92 -6.20
CA TYR A 40 8.43 -0.31 -4.88
C TYR A 40 9.76 0.39 -4.57
N GLY A 41 10.89 -0.24 -4.93
CA GLY A 41 12.21 0.40 -4.80
C GLY A 41 12.34 1.69 -5.63
N LEU A 42 11.77 1.71 -6.83
CA LEU A 42 11.73 2.91 -7.68
C LEU A 42 10.77 3.99 -7.13
N THR A 43 9.70 3.61 -6.45
CA THR A 43 8.79 4.58 -5.82
C THR A 43 9.34 5.20 -4.55
N ASP A 44 10.26 4.55 -3.84
CA ASP A 44 10.98 5.18 -2.71
C ASP A 44 11.97 6.25 -3.19
N GLU A 45 12.54 6.10 -4.39
CA GLU A 45 13.40 7.12 -5.01
C GLU A 45 12.59 8.31 -5.57
N ALA A 46 11.32 8.11 -5.91
CA ALA A 46 10.46 9.14 -6.47
C ALA A 46 9.49 9.72 -5.41
N PRO A 47 9.72 10.96 -4.91
CA PRO A 47 8.80 11.59 -3.96
C PRO A 47 7.40 11.83 -4.56
N VAL A 48 7.20 11.58 -5.85
CA VAL A 48 5.93 11.66 -6.57
C VAL A 48 4.86 10.76 -5.95
N TYR A 49 5.19 9.53 -5.53
CA TYR A 49 4.20 8.64 -4.91
C TYR A 49 3.78 9.15 -3.52
N ALA A 50 4.74 9.58 -2.71
CA ALA A 50 4.48 10.21 -1.42
C ALA A 50 3.67 11.52 -1.57
N ALA A 51 4.02 12.35 -2.55
CA ALA A 51 3.30 13.58 -2.88
C ALA A 51 1.87 13.29 -3.36
N ALA A 52 1.65 12.25 -4.18
CA ALA A 52 0.32 11.85 -4.62
C ALA A 52 -0.57 11.42 -3.44
N LEU A 53 -0.04 10.69 -2.46
CA LEU A 53 -0.76 10.34 -1.23
C LEU A 53 -1.11 11.56 -0.37
N LEU A 54 -0.22 12.56 -0.34
CA LEU A 54 -0.45 13.85 0.34
C LEU A 54 -1.46 14.73 -0.41
N LEU A 55 -1.45 14.69 -1.74
CA LEU A 55 -2.28 15.49 -2.63
C LEU A 55 -3.65 14.85 -2.91
N ASP A 56 -3.86 13.58 -2.56
CA ASP A 56 -5.13 12.89 -2.76
C ASP A 56 -6.28 13.67 -2.09
N PRO A 57 -7.27 14.15 -2.86
CA PRO A 57 -8.37 14.97 -2.34
C PRO A 57 -9.19 14.24 -1.26
N SER A 58 -9.25 12.91 -1.29
CA SER A 58 -9.92 12.09 -0.28
C SER A 58 -9.21 12.20 1.07
N LYS A 59 -7.87 12.07 1.07
CA LYS A 59 -7.06 12.18 2.29
C LYS A 59 -6.89 13.63 2.75
N ARG A 60 -6.80 14.58 1.81
CA ARG A 60 -6.78 16.01 2.09
C ARG A 60 -8.05 16.47 2.80
N SER A 61 -9.23 15.98 2.38
CA SER A 61 -10.50 16.32 3.03
C SER A 61 -10.56 15.83 4.49
N ALA A 62 -10.06 14.62 4.76
CA ALA A 62 -9.98 14.07 6.11
C ALA A 62 -8.96 14.83 6.98
N TYR A 63 -7.81 15.21 6.42
CA TYR A 63 -6.81 16.03 7.09
C TYR A 63 -7.34 17.42 7.44
N ILE A 64 -8.04 18.08 6.51
CA ILE A 64 -8.68 19.38 6.75
C ILE A 64 -9.71 19.23 7.86
N LYS A 65 -10.66 18.28 7.76
CA LYS A 65 -11.65 18.04 8.82
C LYS A 65 -11.03 17.83 10.20
N LYS A 66 -9.91 17.10 10.28
CA LYS A 66 -9.18 16.81 11.53
C LYS A 66 -8.44 18.03 12.10
N ASN A 67 -7.81 18.85 11.25
CA ASN A 67 -6.98 19.97 11.70
C ASN A 67 -7.72 21.32 11.73
N TRP A 68 -8.91 21.40 11.14
CA TRP A 68 -9.73 22.61 11.09
C TRP A 68 -10.15 23.11 12.48
N THR A 69 -10.48 22.21 13.40
CA THR A 69 -10.77 22.53 14.81
C THR A 69 -9.54 23.02 15.55
N ARG A 70 -8.35 22.49 15.24
CA ARG A 70 -7.08 22.90 15.84
C ARG A 70 -6.62 24.28 15.36
N MET A 71 -6.84 24.62 14.09
CA MET A 71 -6.55 25.97 13.57
C MET A 71 -7.42 27.05 14.20
N ARG A 72 -8.71 26.78 14.47
CA ARG A 72 -9.60 27.74 15.13
C ARG A 72 -9.30 27.96 16.61
N ALA A 73 -8.65 27.00 17.27
CA ALA A 73 -8.29 27.11 18.69
C ALA A 73 -7.07 28.03 18.93
N CYS A 74 -6.28 28.33 17.89
CA CYS A 74 -5.07 29.16 18.01
C CYS A 74 -5.30 30.64 17.61
N SER A 75 -6.52 31.01 17.19
CA SER A 75 -6.88 32.39 16.79
C SER A 75 -7.78 33.11 17.81
N ARG A 76 -7.77 32.68 19.08
CA ARG A 76 -8.34 33.42 20.21
C ARG A 76 -7.32 33.53 21.33
#